data_AF-A0A956YVQ5-F1
#
_entry.id   AF-A0A956YVQ5-F1
#
_cell.length_a   1.000
_cell.length_b   1.000
_cell.length_c   1.000
_cell.angle_alpha   90.00
_cell.angle_beta   90.00
_cell.angle_gamma   90.00
#
_symmetry.space_group_name_H-M   'P 1'
#
loop_
_entity.id
_entity.type
_entity.pdbx_description
1 polymer ?
#
loop_
_entity_poly.entity_id
_entity_poly.type
_entity_poly.pdbx_seq_one_letter_code
_entity_poly.pdbx_strand_id
1 'polypeptide(L)'
;RAAESLSRTQPAATRTLRELEQICGCDLVERDGRAFYLLRPQDRYCLYVLECADTSLYTGIAADVYKRLAQHNAGRGAAYTSTRRPLKLLAAWQFMSRGAALKAEAAFKGQSRAQKLAVIESGAPFREGTRIETAT
;
A
#
# COMPACT_ATOMS: atom_id res chain seq x y z
N ARG A 1 -0.17 -18.37 -33.15
CA ARG A 1 0.31 -17.00 -32.86
C ARG A 1 1.04 -17.09 -31.53
N ALA A 2 2.37 -17.06 -31.61
CA ALA A 2 3.29 -17.51 -30.57
C ALA A 2 3.34 -16.54 -29.40
N ALA A 3 3.14 -17.05 -28.18
CA ALA A 3 3.64 -16.44 -26.98
C ALA A 3 5.15 -16.76 -26.92
N GLU A 4 5.99 -15.83 -27.36
CA GLU A 4 7.44 -15.96 -27.21
C GLU A 4 7.78 -15.97 -25.71
N SER A 5 8.36 -17.09 -25.30
CA SER A 5 8.86 -17.34 -23.96
C SER A 5 10.00 -16.39 -23.63
N LEU A 6 9.71 -15.34 -22.86
CA LEU A 6 10.72 -14.48 -22.25
C LEU A 6 11.52 -15.30 -21.23
N SER A 7 12.69 -15.79 -21.66
CA SER A 7 13.63 -16.48 -20.78
C SER A 7 14.16 -15.52 -19.72
N ARG A 8 13.87 -15.84 -18.45
CA ARG A 8 14.40 -15.15 -17.27
C ARG A 8 15.87 -15.51 -17.10
N THR A 9 16.76 -14.73 -17.67
CA THR A 9 18.20 -14.88 -17.42
C THR A 9 18.56 -13.95 -16.28
N GLN A 10 19.03 -14.48 -15.14
CA GLN A 10 19.61 -13.67 -14.06
C GLN A 10 21.03 -13.28 -14.48
N PRO A 11 21.35 -11.98 -14.68
CA PRO A 11 22.71 -11.58 -14.95
C PRO A 11 23.54 -11.65 -13.66
N ALA A 12 24.84 -11.94 -13.81
CA ALA A 12 25.83 -11.87 -12.74
C ALA A 12 26.05 -10.40 -12.34
N ALA A 13 25.15 -9.84 -11.52
CA ALA A 13 25.11 -8.41 -11.21
C ALA A 13 26.20 -8.00 -10.20
N THR A 14 26.93 -6.93 -10.52
CA THR A 14 27.84 -6.19 -9.65
C THR A 14 27.10 -5.66 -8.41
N ARG A 15 27.80 -5.52 -7.28
CA ARG A 15 27.24 -5.24 -5.94
C ARG A 15 26.24 -4.08 -5.87
N THR A 16 26.38 -3.06 -6.72
CA THR A 16 25.52 -1.87 -6.81
C THR A 16 24.19 -2.10 -7.52
N LEU A 17 24.10 -3.05 -8.45
CA LEU A 17 22.87 -3.33 -9.21
C LEU A 17 21.87 -4.15 -8.37
N ARG A 18 22.37 -5.09 -7.54
CA ARG A 18 21.52 -5.82 -6.58
C ARG A 18 20.89 -4.91 -5.52
N GLU A 19 21.59 -3.86 -5.11
CA GLU A 19 21.05 -2.87 -4.17
C GLU A 19 19.90 -2.08 -4.81
N LEU A 20 20.01 -1.71 -6.09
CA LEU A 20 18.92 -1.08 -6.84
C LEU A 20 17.74 -2.03 -7.03
N GLU A 21 17.98 -3.31 -7.36
CA GLU A 21 16.93 -4.35 -7.44
C GLU A 21 16.14 -4.49 -6.13
N GLN A 22 16.82 -4.44 -4.98
CA GLN A 22 16.19 -4.51 -3.66
C GLN A 22 15.41 -3.25 -3.26
N ILE A 23 15.82 -2.08 -3.75
CA ILE A 23 15.15 -0.80 -3.45
C ILE A 23 13.91 -0.61 -4.33
N CYS A 24 13.95 -1.00 -5.61
CA CYS A 24 12.85 -0.72 -6.56
C CYS A 24 11.95 -1.89 -6.94
N GLY A 25 12.23 -3.14 -6.53
CA GLY A 25 11.37 -4.30 -6.91
C GLY A 25 11.28 -4.51 -8.43
N CYS A 26 12.33 -4.11 -9.12
CA CYS A 26 12.45 -3.90 -10.56
C CYS A 26 13.04 -5.17 -11.20
N ASP A 27 12.30 -5.79 -12.12
CA ASP A 27 12.83 -6.90 -12.93
C ASP A 27 13.57 -6.27 -14.12
N LEU A 28 14.85 -6.63 -14.31
CA LEU A 28 15.62 -6.24 -15.49
C LEU A 28 15.17 -7.10 -16.68
N VAL A 29 14.71 -6.46 -17.75
CA VAL A 29 14.37 -7.15 -19.00
C VAL A 29 15.33 -6.70 -20.08
N GLU A 30 16.00 -7.66 -20.70
CA GLU A 30 16.82 -7.43 -21.88
C GLU A 30 15.99 -7.66 -23.15
N ARG A 31 15.97 -6.67 -24.04
CA ARG A 31 15.34 -6.77 -25.36
C ARG A 31 16.20 -6.03 -26.37
N ASP A 32 16.50 -6.67 -27.50
CA ASP A 32 17.28 -6.08 -28.60
C ASP A 32 18.64 -5.48 -28.16
N GLY A 33 19.34 -6.17 -27.24
CA GLY A 33 20.66 -5.74 -26.75
C GLY A 33 20.64 -4.51 -25.84
N ARG A 34 19.46 -4.07 -25.38
CA ARG A 34 19.30 -2.97 -24.43
C ARG A 34 18.62 -3.47 -23.16
N ALA A 35 19.15 -3.04 -22.03
CA ALA A 35 18.59 -3.33 -20.71
C ALA A 35 17.51 -2.31 -20.35
N PHE A 36 16.30 -2.79 -20.06
CA PHE A 36 15.18 -1.96 -19.60
C PHE A 36 14.81 -2.36 -18.17
N TYR A 37 14.70 -1.39 -17.28
CA TYR A 37 14.11 -1.60 -15.96
C TYR A 37 12.59 -1.54 -16.08
N LEU A 38 11.91 -2.67 -15.87
CA LEU A 38 10.47 -2.63 -15.66
C LEU A 38 10.22 -2.17 -14.23
N LEU A 39 9.98 -0.86 -14.06
CA LEU A 39 9.39 -0.34 -12.83
C LEU A 39 8.06 -1.07 -12.63
N ARG A 40 7.99 -2.00 -11.68
CA ARG A 40 6.74 -2.67 -11.37
C ARG A 40 5.80 -1.63 -10.77
N PRO A 41 4.64 -1.33 -11.40
CA PRO A 41 3.72 -0.32 -10.87
C PRO A 41 3.03 -0.72 -9.56
N GLN A 42 3.41 -1.85 -8.93
CA GLN A 42 2.51 -2.64 -8.08
C GLN A 42 2.94 -2.79 -6.62
N ASP A 43 4.06 -2.20 -6.20
CA ASP A 43 4.52 -2.35 -4.81
C ASP A 43 3.94 -1.30 -3.86
N ARG A 44 3.11 -0.40 -4.37
CA ARG A 44 2.50 0.66 -3.57
C ARG A 44 1.30 0.14 -2.78
N TYR A 45 1.42 0.17 -1.45
CA TYR A 45 0.35 -0.17 -0.52
C TYR A 45 0.00 1.02 0.36
N CYS A 46 -1.27 1.24 0.59
CA CYS A 46 -1.78 2.30 1.45
C CYS A 46 -2.23 1.72 2.79
N LEU A 47 -1.79 2.32 3.89
CA LEU A 47 -2.48 2.21 5.17
C LEU A 47 -3.66 3.17 5.15
N TYR A 48 -4.85 2.71 5.51
CA TYR A 48 -6.03 3.55 5.62
C TYR A 48 -6.70 3.37 6.97
N VAL A 49 -7.35 4.45 7.42
CA VAL A 49 -8.10 4.50 8.68
C VAL A 49 -9.52 4.93 8.39
N LEU A 50 -10.46 4.08 8.78
CA LEU A 50 -11.89 4.35 8.66
C LEU A 50 -12.49 4.56 10.05
N GLU A 51 -13.43 5.48 10.13
CA GLU A 51 -14.35 5.59 11.26
C GLU A 51 -15.61 4.80 10.94
N CYS A 52 -15.96 3.86 11.81
CA CYS A 52 -17.21 3.11 11.75
C CYS A 52 -18.36 3.88 12.41
N ALA A 53 -19.60 3.48 12.13
CA ALA A 53 -20.80 4.10 12.71
C ALA A 53 -20.85 4.11 14.25
N ASP A 54 -20.13 3.20 14.90
CA ASP A 54 -20.01 3.07 16.35
C ASP A 54 -18.83 3.88 16.93
N THR A 55 -18.24 4.80 16.15
CA THR A 55 -17.03 5.58 16.48
C THR A 55 -15.76 4.74 16.70
N SER A 56 -15.81 3.44 16.37
CA SER A 56 -14.62 2.60 16.35
C SER A 56 -13.73 2.95 15.15
N LEU A 57 -12.42 2.78 15.34
CA LEU A 57 -11.44 3.00 14.28
C LEU A 57 -11.06 1.66 13.66
N TYR A 58 -11.32 1.51 12.36
CA TYR A 58 -10.85 0.39 11.58
C TYR A 58 -9.58 0.76 10.82
N THR A 59 -8.56 -0.07 10.90
CA THR A 59 -7.31 0.12 10.18
C THR A 59 -7.02 -1.09 9.28
N GLY A 60 -6.52 -0.82 8.09
CA GLY A 60 -6.16 -1.85 7.13
C GLY A 60 -5.16 -1.35 6.11
N ILE A 61 -4.55 -2.28 5.37
CA ILE A 61 -3.73 -1.96 4.21
C ILE A 61 -4.41 -2.42 2.91
N ALA A 62 -4.25 -1.65 1.84
CA ALA A 62 -4.74 -2.00 0.50
C ALA A 62 -3.88 -1.34 -0.58
N ALA A 63 -3.73 -2.00 -1.73
CA ALA A 63 -3.11 -1.37 -2.90
C ALA A 63 -3.98 -0.24 -3.48
N ASP A 64 -5.30 -0.37 -3.37
CA ASP A 64 -6.28 0.64 -3.79
C ASP A 64 -7.36 0.79 -2.70
N VAL A 65 -7.26 1.88 -1.93
CA VAL A 65 -8.15 2.18 -0.81
C VAL A 65 -9.56 2.49 -1.30
N TYR A 66 -9.70 3.22 -2.40
CA TYR A 66 -11.01 3.63 -2.93
C TYR A 66 -11.79 2.43 -3.45
N LYS A 67 -11.13 1.54 -4.21
CA LYS A 67 -11.75 0.29 -4.66
C LYS A 67 -12.13 -0.61 -3.49
N ARG A 68 -11.29 -0.67 -2.44
CA ARG A 68 -11.57 -1.42 -1.22
C ARG A 68 -12.76 -0.84 -0.46
N LEU A 69 -12.82 0.48 -0.30
CA LEU A 69 -13.93 1.19 0.35
C LEU A 69 -15.25 0.98 -0.41
N ALA A 70 -15.22 1.06 -1.75
CA ALA A 70 -16.38 0.76 -2.58
C ALA A 70 -16.86 -0.69 -2.39
N GLN A 71 -15.96 -1.67 -2.29
CA GLN A 71 -16.31 -3.06 -1.98
C GLN A 71 -16.95 -3.21 -0.58
N HIS A 72 -16.40 -2.52 0.43
CA HIS A 72 -16.95 -2.50 1.78
C HIS A 72 -18.35 -1.88 1.83
N ASN A 73 -18.58 -0.78 1.12
CA ASN A 73 -19.88 -0.12 1.01
C ASN A 73 -20.90 -0.95 0.20
N ALA A 74 -20.43 -1.75 -0.76
CA ALA A 74 -21.26 -2.60 -1.61
C ALA A 74 -21.60 -3.99 -1.01
N GLY A 75 -21.32 -4.27 0.27
CA GLY A 75 -21.64 -5.59 0.85
C GLY A 75 -20.56 -6.65 0.73
N ARG A 76 -19.49 -6.40 -0.03
CA ARG A 76 -18.51 -7.42 -0.43
C ARG A 76 -17.16 -7.30 0.32
N GLY A 77 -17.16 -6.58 1.44
CA GLY A 77 -16.00 -6.39 2.31
C GLY A 77 -15.89 -7.43 3.43
N ALA A 78 -14.95 -7.21 4.35
CA ALA A 78 -14.78 -8.07 5.54
C ALA A 78 -16.07 -8.14 6.37
N ALA A 79 -16.34 -9.31 6.97
CA ALA A 79 -17.54 -9.55 7.80
C ALA A 79 -17.75 -8.44 8.86
N TYR A 80 -16.65 -7.98 9.47
CA TYR A 80 -16.63 -6.92 10.49
C TYR A 80 -17.21 -5.57 10.03
N THR A 81 -17.05 -5.24 8.74
CA THR A 81 -17.47 -3.96 8.13
C THR A 81 -18.82 -4.04 7.41
N SER A 82 -19.40 -5.24 7.29
CA SER A 82 -20.66 -5.46 6.57
C SER A 82 -21.88 -4.94 7.34
N THR A 83 -21.80 -4.92 8.68
CA THR A 83 -22.89 -4.56 9.61
C THR A 83 -22.76 -3.17 10.24
N ARG A 84 -21.67 -2.42 9.98
CA ARG A 84 -21.32 -1.15 10.68
C ARG A 84 -21.16 0.06 9.74
N ARG A 85 -22.09 0.28 8.80
CA ARG A 85 -22.04 1.40 7.84
C ARG A 85 -22.75 2.65 8.39
N PRO A 86 -22.25 3.88 8.15
CA PRO A 86 -21.25 4.28 7.15
C PRO A 86 -19.80 4.27 7.66
N LEU A 87 -18.86 3.99 6.75
CA LEU A 87 -17.42 4.05 7.00
C LEU A 87 -16.86 5.35 6.41
N LYS A 88 -16.43 6.29 7.25
CA LYS A 88 -15.78 7.52 6.79
C LYS A 88 -14.27 7.29 6.71
N LEU A 89 -13.64 7.65 5.60
CA LEU A 89 -12.18 7.63 5.48
C LEU A 89 -11.60 8.85 6.21
N LEU A 90 -10.87 8.62 7.30
CA LEU A 90 -10.26 9.70 8.10
C LEU A 90 -8.86 10.06 7.60
N ALA A 91 -8.07 9.06 7.23
CA ALA A 91 -6.70 9.25 6.76
C ALA A 91 -6.24 8.06 5.93
N ALA A 92 -5.31 8.33 5.02
CA ALA A 92 -4.55 7.29 4.34
C ALA A 92 -3.10 7.73 4.13
N TRP A 93 -2.19 6.75 4.14
CA TRP A 93 -0.76 6.94 3.85
C TRP A 93 -0.28 5.92 2.83
N GLN A 94 0.48 6.38 1.84
CA GLN A 94 1.06 5.56 0.78
C GLN A 94 2.47 5.09 1.17
N PHE A 95 2.74 3.80 1.03
CA PHE A 95 4.05 3.18 1.21
C PHE A 95 4.53 2.56 -0.10
N MET A 96 5.85 2.44 -0.26
CA MET A 96 6.51 1.86 -1.44
C MET A 96 6.57 0.33 -1.44
N SER A 97 6.21 -0.33 -0.34
CA SER A 97 6.16 -1.79 -0.26
C SER A 97 5.05 -2.27 0.68
N ARG A 98 4.56 -3.50 0.44
CA ARG A 98 3.64 -4.18 1.37
C ARG A 98 4.23 -4.33 2.77
N GLY A 99 5.53 -4.63 2.85
CA GLY A 99 6.23 -4.81 4.12
C GLY A 99 6.28 -3.52 4.95
N ALA A 100 6.57 -2.39 4.31
CA ALA A 100 6.52 -1.08 4.96
C ALA A 100 5.11 -0.74 5.46
N ALA A 101 4.08 -0.98 4.64
CA ALA A 101 2.69 -0.77 5.03
C ALA A 101 2.26 -1.66 6.22
N LEU A 102 2.66 -2.94 6.25
CA LEU A 102 2.37 -3.84 7.37
C LEU A 102 3.04 -3.41 8.68
N LYS A 103 4.32 -3.00 8.61
CA LYS A 103 5.04 -2.47 9.78
C LYS A 103 4.38 -1.20 10.31
N ALA A 104 3.96 -0.31 9.41
CA ALA A 104 3.22 0.89 9.78
C ALA A 104 1.86 0.55 10.40
N GLU A 105 1.11 -0.40 9.83
CA GLU A 105 -0.17 -0.84 10.37
C GLU A 105 -0.02 -1.39 11.81
N ALA A 106 0.96 -2.25 12.04
CA ALA A 106 1.24 -2.81 13.37
C ALA A 106 1.59 -1.70 14.39
N ALA A 107 2.45 -0.76 13.98
CA ALA A 107 2.82 0.39 14.79
C ALA A 107 1.63 1.33 15.07
N PHE A 108 0.72 1.48 14.11
CA PHE A 108 -0.49 2.26 14.29
C PHE A 108 -1.46 1.54 15.23
N LYS A 109 -1.64 0.23 15.10
CA LYS A 109 -2.51 -0.58 15.98
C LYS A 109 -2.08 -0.51 17.44
N GLY A 110 -0.77 -0.54 17.71
CA GLY A 110 -0.19 -0.46 19.06
C GLY A 110 -0.33 0.89 19.78
N GLN A 111 -0.75 1.96 19.09
CA GLN A 111 -0.96 3.27 19.70
C GLN A 111 -2.27 3.36 20.48
N SER A 112 -2.31 4.26 21.47
CA SER A 112 -3.54 4.62 22.17
C SER A 112 -4.52 5.34 21.22
N ARG A 113 -5.81 5.40 21.59
CA ARG A 113 -6.81 6.11 20.79
C ARG A 113 -6.45 7.59 20.59
N ALA A 114 -5.97 8.27 21.64
CA ALA A 114 -5.57 9.66 21.57
C ALA A 114 -4.39 9.89 20.60
N GLN A 115 -3.39 9.01 20.63
CA GLN A 115 -2.26 9.07 19.71
C GLN A 115 -2.68 8.87 18.26
N LYS A 116 -3.59 7.91 18.01
CA LYS A 116 -4.15 7.67 16.67
C LYS A 116 -4.84 8.92 16.11
N LEU A 117 -5.67 9.57 16.93
CA LEU A 117 -6.37 10.79 16.54
C LEU A 117 -5.40 11.94 16.27
N ALA A 118 -4.40 12.14 17.12
CA ALA A 118 -3.37 13.16 16.91
C ALA A 118 -2.61 12.96 15.58
N VAL A 119 -2.24 11.71 15.24
CA VAL A 119 -1.61 11.38 13.96
C VAL A 119 -2.54 11.68 12.78
N ILE A 120 -3.83 11.34 12.89
CA ILE A 120 -4.83 11.61 11.86
C ILE A 120 -4.99 13.12 11.64
N GLU A 121 -5.12 13.91 12.71
CA GLU A 121 -5.34 15.35 12.69
C GLU A 121 -4.12 16.14 12.23
N SER A 122 -2.91 15.70 12.61
CA SER A 122 -1.66 16.39 12.26
C SER A 122 -1.42 16.56 10.76
N GLY A 123 -2.07 15.75 9.91
CA GLY A 123 -1.83 15.75 8.45
C GLY A 123 -0.43 15.26 8.05
N ALA A 124 0.41 14.88 9.00
CA ALA A 124 1.81 14.54 8.77
C ALA A 124 1.98 13.18 8.09
N PRO A 125 3.13 12.96 7.40
CA PRO A 125 3.55 11.62 7.02
C PRO A 125 3.65 10.71 8.26
N PHE A 126 3.28 9.45 8.11
CA PHE A 126 3.38 8.46 9.18
C PHE A 126 4.47 7.45 8.85
N ARG A 127 5.57 7.50 9.62
CA ARG A 127 6.82 6.78 9.30
C ARG A 127 7.29 7.14 7.88
N GLU A 128 7.62 6.13 7.07
CA GLU A 128 8.03 6.27 5.67
C GLU A 128 6.84 6.54 4.72
N GLY A 129 5.61 6.59 5.26
CA GLY A 129 4.39 6.73 4.47
C GLY A 129 4.01 8.18 4.22
N THR A 130 3.79 8.54 2.96
CA THR A 130 3.33 9.87 2.55
C THR A 130 1.82 10.00 2.77
N ARG A 131 1.35 11.10 3.38
CA ARG A 131 -0.08 11.39 3.54
C ARG A 131 -0.74 11.49 2.16
N ILE A 132 -1.87 10.80 1.99
CA ILE A 132 -2.70 10.91 0.80
C ILE A 132 -3.82 11.90 1.11
N GLU A 133 -4.04 12.86 0.23
CA GLU A 133 -5.21 13.73 0.31
C GLU A 133 -6.47 12.90 0.06
N THR A 134 -7.32 12.85 1.07
CA THR A 134 -8.63 12.23 0.99
C THR A 134 -9.59 13.32 0.54
N ALA A 135 -10.08 13.23 -0.71
CA ALA A 135 -11.13 14.13 -1.20
C ALA A 135 -12.35 13.96 -0.28
N THR A 136 -12.69 15.04 0.42
CA THR A 136 -13.82 15.12 1.36
C THR A 136 -15.14 15.17 0.59
#